data_AF-A0AB34C2F9-F1
#
_entry.id   AF-A0AB34C2F9-F1
#
_cell.length_a   1.000
_cell.length_b   1.000
_cell.length_c   1.000
_cell.angle_alpha   90.00
_cell.angle_beta   90.00
_cell.angle_gamma   90.00
#
_symmetry.space_group_name_H-M   'P 1'
#
loop_
_entity.id
_entity.type
_entity.pdbx_description
1 polymer ?
#
loop_
_entity_poly.entity_id
_entity_poly.type
_entity_poly.pdbx_seq_one_letter_code
_entity_poly.pdbx_strand_id
1 'polypeptide(L)'
;MDEAVKACPYCAETIKAEAIKCKHCGTSLLTGTVSGEPPKPARKPIWPWFILVPLILFGLLLVIGALSGPPSEKDRDRLAIDLCWKDYDDPLATVQTKTFVRGACRGMVDKFEAKHGRSATLRRD
;
A
#
# COMPACT_ATOMS: atom_id res chain seq x y z
N MET A 1 -5.50 -71.10 17.84
CA MET A 1 -5.50 -69.99 16.86
C MET A 1 -4.06 -69.54 16.72
N ASP A 2 -3.48 -69.65 15.53
CA ASP A 2 -2.11 -69.18 15.28
C ASP A 2 -2.10 -67.65 15.16
N GLU A 3 -1.48 -66.97 16.12
CA GLU A 3 -1.31 -65.52 16.08
C GLU A 3 -0.27 -65.18 15.00
N ALA A 4 -0.74 -64.66 13.85
CA ALA A 4 0.16 -64.21 12.79
C ALA A 4 1.07 -63.07 13.32
N VAL A 5 2.39 -63.21 13.09
CA VAL A 5 3.41 -62.23 13.48
C VAL A 5 4.13 -61.68 12.25
N LYS A 6 4.62 -60.44 12.34
CA LYS A 6 5.40 -59.76 11.29
C LYS A 6 6.56 -58.99 11.90
N ALA A 7 7.59 -58.70 11.10
CA ALA A 7 8.69 -57.83 11.51
C ALA A 7 8.28 -56.35 11.42
N CYS A 8 8.70 -55.53 12.38
CA CYS A 8 8.53 -54.09 12.30
C CYS A 8 9.48 -53.49 11.25
N PRO A 9 9.01 -52.69 10.28
CA PRO A 9 9.88 -52.12 9.23
C PRO A 9 10.86 -51.06 9.74
N TYR A 10 10.72 -50.60 11.00
CA TYR A 10 11.54 -49.53 11.59
C TYR A 10 12.63 -50.05 12.53
N CYS A 11 12.37 -51.12 13.29
CA CYS A 11 13.33 -51.67 14.25
C CYS A 11 13.59 -53.18 14.08
N ALA A 12 13.04 -53.81 13.04
CA ALA A 12 13.17 -55.23 12.70
C ALA A 12 12.67 -56.24 13.76
N GLU A 13 12.13 -55.76 14.87
CA GLU A 13 11.64 -56.62 15.95
C GLU A 13 10.30 -57.29 15.60
N THR A 14 10.04 -58.46 16.18
CA THR A 14 8.83 -59.24 15.90
C THR A 14 7.62 -58.70 16.66
N ILE A 15 6.54 -58.39 15.92
CA ILE A 15 5.30 -57.81 16.44
C ILE A 15 4.08 -58.57 15.93
N LYS A 16 2.92 -58.41 16.57
CA LYS A 16 1.65 -58.99 16.09
C LYS A 16 1.32 -58.44 14.70
N ALA A 17 0.76 -59.27 13.81
CA ALA A 17 0.39 -58.85 12.45
C ALA A 17 -0.59 -57.66 12.45
N GLU A 18 -1.50 -57.64 13.43
CA GLU A 18 -2.49 -56.58 13.67
C GLU A 18 -1.94 -55.34 14.42
N ALA A 19 -0.65 -55.31 14.78
CA ALA A 19 -0.08 -54.19 15.53
C ALA A 19 -0.05 -52.89 14.70
N ILE A 20 -0.78 -51.89 15.17
CA ILE A 20 -0.80 -50.52 14.63
C ILE A 20 0.43 -49.71 15.09
N LYS A 21 0.91 -49.98 16.29
CA LYS A 21 2.07 -49.31 16.90
C LYS A 21 3.07 -50.35 17.39
N CYS A 22 4.35 -50.15 17.08
CA CYS A 22 5.39 -51.03 17.57
C CYS A 22 5.64 -50.79 19.06
N LYS A 23 5.62 -51.86 19.88
CA LYS A 23 5.93 -51.79 21.32
C LYS A 23 7.41 -51.49 21.61
N HIS A 24 8.29 -51.77 20.66
CA HIS A 24 9.75 -51.62 20.82
C HIS A 24 10.24 -50.23 20.45
N CYS A 25 9.87 -49.72 19.27
CA CYS A 25 10.31 -48.40 18.79
C CYS A 25 9.25 -47.30 18.90
N GLY A 26 8.01 -47.62 19.27
CA GLY A 26 6.92 -46.64 19.43
C GLY A 26 6.43 -46.00 18.13
N THR A 27 6.94 -46.41 16.97
CA THR A 27 6.54 -45.89 15.65
C THR A 27 5.18 -46.45 15.24
N SER A 28 4.30 -45.57 14.77
CA SER A 28 3.04 -45.92 14.12
C SER A 28 3.33 -46.58 12.77
N LEU A 29 2.82 -47.78 12.52
CA LEU A 29 2.96 -48.43 11.22
C LEU A 29 2.00 -47.85 10.17
N LEU A 30 0.98 -47.11 10.60
CA LEU A 30 0.03 -46.42 9.70
C LEU A 30 0.58 -45.09 9.20
N THR A 31 1.33 -44.38 10.04
CA THR A 31 1.73 -42.98 9.80
C THR A 31 3.25 -42.81 9.68
N GLY A 32 4.04 -43.80 10.09
CA GLY A 32 5.51 -43.75 10.08
C GLY A 32 6.12 -42.78 11.08
N THR A 33 5.33 -42.28 12.03
CA THR A 33 5.78 -41.30 13.04
C THR A 33 5.87 -41.94 14.42
N VAL A 34 6.90 -41.57 15.19
CA VAL A 34 7.01 -41.93 16.61
C VAL A 34 5.99 -41.08 17.37
N SER A 35 5.05 -41.76 18.02
CA SER A 35 3.90 -41.18 18.70
C SER A 35 4.28 -40.00 19.61
N GLY A 36 3.87 -38.78 19.25
CA GLY A 36 4.05 -37.60 20.11
C GLY A 36 3.90 -36.25 19.39
N GLU A 37 4.13 -36.18 18.08
CA GLU A 37 4.04 -34.91 17.36
C GLU A 37 2.73 -34.84 16.55
N PRO A 38 1.80 -33.90 16.85
CA PRO A 38 0.63 -33.68 16.00
C PRO A 38 1.08 -33.31 14.58
N PRO A 39 0.35 -33.70 13.53
CA PRO A 39 0.70 -33.33 12.15
C PRO A 39 0.79 -31.81 12.06
N LYS A 40 2.00 -31.28 11.85
CA LYS A 40 2.23 -29.84 11.72
C LYS A 40 1.35 -29.32 10.59
N PRO A 41 0.44 -28.35 10.84
CA PRO A 41 -0.45 -27.84 9.82
C PRO A 41 0.39 -27.30 8.66
N ALA A 42 0.11 -27.77 7.45
CA ALA A 42 0.77 -27.33 6.24
C ALA A 42 0.68 -25.80 6.16
N ARG A 43 1.81 -25.11 6.35
CA ARG A 43 1.86 -23.65 6.32
C ARG A 43 1.60 -23.22 4.89
N LYS A 44 0.44 -22.62 4.66
CA LYS A 44 0.14 -21.98 3.37
C LYS A 44 1.21 -20.91 3.14
N PRO A 45 1.78 -20.80 1.93
CA PRO A 45 2.82 -19.82 1.68
C PRO A 45 2.22 -18.44 1.93
N ILE A 46 2.83 -17.71 2.86
CA ILE A 46 2.46 -16.35 3.25
C ILE A 46 2.89 -15.31 2.19
N TRP A 47 3.68 -15.75 1.21
CA TRP A 47 4.23 -14.96 0.11
C TRP A 47 3.20 -14.30 -0.84
N PRO A 48 2.12 -14.97 -1.30
CA PRO A 48 1.07 -14.32 -2.10
C PRO A 48 0.40 -13.12 -1.41
N TRP A 49 0.33 -13.10 -0.08
CA TRP A 49 -0.27 -11.98 0.65
C TRP A 49 0.60 -10.71 0.57
N PHE A 50 1.93 -10.87 0.64
CA PHE A 50 2.86 -9.75 0.49
C PHE A 50 2.92 -9.17 -0.92
N ILE A 51 2.47 -9.90 -1.95
CA ILE A 51 2.39 -9.39 -3.32
C ILE A 51 1.02 -8.79 -3.61
N LEU A 52 -0.07 -9.44 -3.17
CA LEU A 52 -1.43 -8.94 -3.41
C LEU A 52 -1.75 -7.66 -2.65
N VAL A 53 -1.32 -7.54 -1.39
CA VAL A 53 -1.59 -6.35 -0.56
C VAL A 53 -1.05 -5.05 -1.17
N PRO A 54 0.25 -4.93 -1.56
CA PRO A 54 0.74 -3.70 -2.16
C PRO A 54 0.14 -3.45 -3.55
N LEU A 55 -0.18 -4.49 -4.32
CA LEU A 55 -0.76 -4.36 -5.66
C LEU A 55 -2.21 -3.83 -5.59
N ILE A 56 -2.99 -4.32 -4.63
CA ILE A 56 -4.33 -3.80 -4.33
C ILE A 56 -4.26 -2.38 -3.75
N LEU A 57 -3.32 -2.12 -2.83
CA LEU A 57 -3.14 -0.78 -2.24
C LEU A 57 -2.76 0.25 -3.31
N PHE A 58 -1.82 -0.09 -4.19
CA PHE A 58 -1.40 0.77 -5.29
C PHE A 58 -2.52 1.00 -6.30
N GLY A 59 -3.27 -0.06 -6.65
CA GLY A 59 -4.47 0.07 -7.47
C GLY A 59 -5.52 0.98 -6.85
N LEU A 60 -5.78 0.85 -5.55
CA LEU A 60 -6.70 1.72 -4.81
C LEU A 60 -6.21 3.18 -4.81
N LEU A 61 -4.91 3.40 -4.61
CA LEU A 61 -4.30 4.74 -4.61
C LEU A 61 -4.42 5.40 -5.98
N LEU A 62 -4.23 4.65 -7.08
CA LEU A 62 -4.45 5.15 -8.44
C LEU A 62 -5.92 5.50 -8.71
N VAL A 63 -6.87 4.70 -8.22
CA VAL A 63 -8.31 5.00 -8.33
C VAL A 63 -8.64 6.28 -7.54
N ILE A 64 -8.16 6.41 -6.30
CA ILE A 64 -8.35 7.62 -5.49
C ILE A 64 -7.73 8.85 -6.18
N GLY A 65 -6.53 8.69 -6.77
CA GLY A 65 -5.88 9.74 -7.54
C GLY A 65 -6.69 10.15 -8.78
N ALA A 66 -7.29 9.20 -9.49
CA ALA A 66 -8.17 9.48 -10.62
C ALA A 66 -9.44 10.23 -10.21
N LEU A 67 -10.00 9.94 -9.03
CA LEU A 67 -11.13 10.70 -8.47
C LEU A 67 -10.74 12.08 -7.95
N SER A 68 -9.48 12.28 -7.55
CA SER A 68 -9.05 13.54 -6.92
C SER A 68 -8.85 14.69 -7.89
N GLY A 69 -8.78 14.43 -9.20
CA GLY A 69 -8.70 15.44 -10.26
C GLY A 69 -7.44 16.33 -10.20
N PRO A 70 -7.00 16.93 -11.33
CA PRO A 70 -6.01 18.00 -11.26
C PRO A 70 -6.57 19.20 -10.48
N PRO A 71 -5.71 20.05 -9.88
CA PRO A 71 -6.14 21.25 -9.18
C PRO A 71 -7.07 22.07 -10.07
N SER A 72 -8.15 22.60 -9.49
CA SER A 72 -9.19 23.27 -10.25
C SER A 72 -8.61 24.45 -11.04
N GLU A 73 -9.18 24.77 -12.22
CA GLU A 73 -8.73 25.88 -13.05
C GLU A 73 -8.66 27.20 -12.26
N LYS A 74 -9.59 27.38 -11.33
CA LYS A 74 -9.67 28.53 -10.41
C LYS A 74 -8.46 28.60 -9.47
N ASP A 75 -7.97 27.48 -8.97
CA ASP A 75 -6.82 27.46 -8.06
C ASP A 75 -5.51 27.78 -8.78
N ARG A 76 -5.39 27.33 -10.04
CA ARG A 76 -4.25 27.71 -10.90
C ARG A 76 -4.25 29.20 -11.20
N ASP A 77 -5.40 29.78 -11.53
CA ASP A 77 -5.50 31.22 -11.84
C ASP A 77 -5.19 32.07 -10.58
N ARG A 78 -5.61 31.62 -9.39
CA ARG A 78 -5.26 32.26 -8.11
C ARG A 78 -3.76 32.23 -7.83
N LEU A 79 -3.12 31.08 -8.04
CA LEU A 79 -1.70 30.92 -7.79
C LEU A 79 -0.86 31.88 -8.65
N ALA A 80 -1.23 32.08 -9.91
CA ALA A 80 -0.54 33.03 -10.79
C ALA A 80 -0.61 34.48 -10.28
N ILE A 81 -1.75 34.89 -9.71
CA ILE A 81 -1.91 36.22 -9.14
C ILE A 81 -1.08 36.37 -7.87
N ASP A 82 -1.07 35.36 -7.01
CA ASP A 82 -0.31 35.37 -5.76
C ASP A 82 1.20 35.45 -6.04
N LEU A 83 1.69 34.68 -7.01
CA LEU A 83 3.08 34.75 -7.48
C LEU A 83 3.43 36.14 -8.05
N CYS A 84 2.51 36.79 -8.77
CA CYS A 84 2.74 38.13 -9.29
C CYS A 84 2.96 39.17 -8.17
N TRP A 85 2.13 39.12 -7.12
CA TRP A 85 2.29 40.02 -5.98
C TRP A 85 3.55 39.70 -5.17
N LYS A 86 3.90 38.41 -5.07
CA LYS A 86 5.16 37.99 -4.48
C LYS A 86 6.38 38.57 -5.21
N ASP A 87 6.37 38.60 -6.55
CA ASP A 87 7.47 39.18 -7.34
C ASP A 87 7.51 40.71 -7.22
N TYR A 88 6.36 41.36 -7.05
CA TYR A 88 6.27 42.81 -6.80
C TYR A 88 6.89 43.20 -5.45
N ASP A 89 6.63 42.41 -4.41
CA ASP A 89 7.13 42.64 -3.05
C ASP A 89 8.62 42.29 -2.89
N ASP A 90 9.26 41.68 -3.90
CA ASP A 90 10.66 41.31 -3.83
C ASP A 90 11.56 42.55 -3.60
N PRO A 91 12.41 42.56 -2.55
CA PRO A 91 13.33 43.66 -2.29
C PRO A 91 14.39 43.85 -3.39
N LEU A 92 14.67 42.83 -4.19
CA LEU A 92 15.68 42.86 -5.26
C LEU A 92 15.15 43.47 -6.57
N ALA A 93 13.84 43.69 -6.70
CA ALA A 93 13.23 44.22 -7.92
C ALA A 93 13.45 45.74 -8.08
N THR A 94 13.73 46.19 -9.31
CA THR A 94 13.93 47.61 -9.60
C THR A 94 12.64 48.43 -9.42
N VAL A 95 12.76 49.71 -9.08
CA VAL A 95 11.63 50.63 -8.84
C VAL A 95 10.71 50.73 -10.07
N GLN A 96 11.29 50.76 -11.27
CA GLN A 96 10.54 50.84 -12.53
C GLN A 96 9.76 49.55 -12.81
N THR A 97 10.37 48.39 -12.54
CA THR A 97 9.71 47.09 -12.69
C THR A 97 8.50 46.97 -11.77
N LYS A 98 8.59 47.45 -10.53
CA LYS A 98 7.50 47.40 -9.55
C LYS A 98 6.22 48.08 -10.06
N THR A 99 6.32 49.30 -10.58
CA THR A 99 5.15 50.03 -11.08
C THR A 99 4.47 49.30 -12.24
N PHE A 100 5.26 48.74 -13.15
CA PHE A 100 4.75 47.97 -14.28
C PHE A 100 4.07 46.66 -13.83
N VAL A 101 4.75 45.88 -12.97
CA VAL A 101 4.25 44.61 -12.43
C VAL A 101 2.95 44.83 -11.65
N ARG A 102 2.84 45.90 -10.86
CA ARG A 102 1.60 46.25 -10.14
C ARG A 102 0.40 46.41 -11.09
N GLY A 103 0.61 47.05 -12.25
CA GLY A 103 -0.41 47.17 -13.28
C GLY A 103 -0.83 45.82 -13.84
N ALA A 104 0.15 44.95 -14.12
CA ALA A 104 -0.10 43.60 -14.60
C ALA A 104 -0.84 42.72 -13.58
N CYS A 105 -0.43 42.73 -12.30
CA CYS A 105 -1.07 41.94 -11.25
C CYS A 105 -2.54 42.35 -11.06
N ARG A 106 -2.84 43.66 -11.04
CA ARG A 106 -4.22 44.17 -11.00
C ARG A 106 -5.06 43.68 -12.16
N GLY A 107 -4.52 43.75 -13.38
CA GLY A 107 -5.22 43.24 -14.56
C GLY A 107 -5.52 41.75 -14.49
N MET A 108 -4.65 40.95 -13.86
CA MET A 108 -4.92 39.52 -13.63
C MET A 108 -6.03 39.32 -12.58
N VAL A 109 -6.07 40.13 -11.54
CA VAL A 109 -7.17 40.11 -10.56
C VAL A 109 -8.50 40.46 -11.21
N ASP A 110 -8.55 41.52 -12.03
CA ASP A 110 -9.78 41.94 -12.71
C ASP A 110 -10.30 40.85 -13.66
N LYS A 111 -9.41 40.20 -14.41
CA LYS A 111 -9.76 39.05 -15.27
C LYS A 111 -10.26 37.86 -14.46
N PHE A 112 -9.64 37.58 -13.31
CA PHE A 112 -10.08 36.52 -12.42
C PHE A 112 -11.46 36.80 -11.84
N GLU A 113 -11.69 38.01 -11.35
CA GLU A 113 -12.98 38.41 -10.78
C GLU A 113 -14.09 38.37 -11.85
N ALA A 114 -13.78 38.76 -13.10
CA ALA A 114 -14.72 38.68 -14.21
C ALA A 114 -15.12 37.23 -14.57
N LYS A 115 -14.19 36.26 -14.43
CA LYS A 115 -14.41 34.86 -14.81
C LYS A 115 -14.99 34.01 -13.68
N HIS A 116 -14.50 34.19 -12.45
CA HIS A 116 -14.76 33.32 -11.31
C HIS A 116 -15.53 34.00 -10.16
N GLY A 117 -15.88 35.27 -10.33
CA GLY A 117 -16.48 36.11 -9.30
C GLY A 117 -15.45 36.71 -8.34
N ARG A 118 -15.89 37.67 -7.54
CA ARG A 118 -15.04 38.40 -6.60
C ARG A 118 -14.45 37.48 -5.52
N SER A 119 -13.14 37.57 -5.30
CA SER A 119 -12.44 36.84 -4.23
C SER A 119 -12.06 37.79 -3.10
N ALA A 120 -12.36 37.40 -1.85
CA ALA A 120 -11.94 38.16 -0.67
C ALA A 120 -10.45 38.00 -0.34
N THR A 121 -9.83 36.91 -0.82
CA THR A 121 -8.44 36.55 -0.50
C THR A 121 -7.39 37.19 -1.42
N LEU A 122 -7.81 37.78 -2.55
CA LEU A 122 -6.88 38.36 -3.54
C LEU A 122 -6.57 39.82 -3.20
N ARG A 123 -5.27 40.14 -3.21
CA ARG A 123 -4.76 41.51 -3.06
C ARG A 123 -5.04 42.34 -4.31
N ARG A 124 -5.44 43.62 -4.15
CA ARG A 124 -5.76 44.55 -5.26
C ARG A 124 -4.85 45.78 -5.32
N ASP A 125 -4.04 46.03 -4.30
CA ASP A 125 -3.35 47.30 -4.10
C ASP A 125 -1.83 47.21 -3.85
#